data_AF-A0A6B8RX06-F1
#
_entry.id   AF-A0A6B8RX06-F1
#
_cell.length_a   1.000
_cell.length_b   1.000
_cell.length_c   1.000
_cell.angle_alpha   90.00
_cell.angle_beta   90.00
_cell.angle_gamma   90.00
#
_symmetry.space_group_name_H-M   'P 1'
#
loop_
_entity.id
_entity.type
_entity.pdbx_description
1 polymer ?
#
loop_
_entity_poly.entity_id
_entity_poly.type
_entity_poly.pdbx_seq_one_letter_code
_entity_poly.pdbx_strand_id
1 'polypeptide(L)'
;MPTLNQTELIAMWQKTLPEYLNETDQAKVMQDASNSKLIRIHIDSAGRSFYSFEFNVMYLDSREVNVDFQIAYVDHKPVDEQTEQLQELIKDYVRHIHECAQALQKFTHS
;
A
#
# COMPACT_ATOMS: atom_id res chain seq x y z
N MET A 1 -2.11 21.61 -14.20
CA MET A 1 -1.77 20.18 -14.07
C MET A 1 -3.09 19.43 -14.05
N PRO A 2 -3.32 18.41 -14.88
CA PRO A 2 -4.56 17.64 -14.76
C PRO A 2 -4.50 16.91 -13.43
N THR A 3 -5.40 17.28 -12.52
CA THR A 3 -5.63 16.55 -11.28
C THR A 3 -6.24 15.21 -11.68
N LEU A 4 -5.44 14.16 -11.69
CA LEU A 4 -5.93 12.79 -11.82
C LEU A 4 -7.08 12.60 -10.82
N ASN A 5 -8.21 12.09 -11.29
CA ASN A 5 -9.36 11.83 -10.43
C ASN A 5 -8.92 10.82 -9.36
N GLN A 6 -9.13 11.13 -8.09
CA GLN A 6 -8.73 10.25 -6.99
C GLN A 6 -9.33 8.83 -7.14
N THR A 7 -10.52 8.72 -7.73
CA THR A 7 -11.16 7.43 -8.03
C THR A 7 -10.36 6.62 -9.06
N GLU A 8 -9.86 7.29 -10.10
CA GLU A 8 -9.02 6.65 -11.14
C GLU A 8 -7.68 6.23 -10.55
N LEU A 9 -7.10 7.06 -9.67
CA LEU A 9 -5.87 6.73 -8.96
C LEU A 9 -6.03 5.46 -8.11
N ILE A 10 -7.08 5.40 -7.28
CA ILE A 10 -7.39 4.21 -6.47
C ILE A 10 -7.59 2.98 -7.35
N ALA A 11 -8.33 3.10 -8.45
CA ALA A 11 -8.56 1.99 -9.37
C ALA A 11 -7.26 1.48 -10.01
N MET A 12 -6.35 2.38 -10.39
CA MET A 12 -5.03 2.01 -10.94
C MET A 12 -4.16 1.32 -9.89
N TRP A 13 -4.12 1.84 -8.66
CA TRP A 13 -3.43 1.17 -7.54
C TRP A 13 -3.99 -0.22 -7.27
N GLN A 14 -5.32 -0.34 -7.16
CA GLN A 14 -5.99 -1.62 -6.89
C GLN A 14 -5.69 -2.67 -7.96
N LYS A 15 -5.51 -2.25 -9.21
CA LYS A 15 -5.15 -3.13 -10.33
C LYS A 15 -3.67 -3.50 -10.35
N THR A 16 -2.79 -2.54 -10.05
CA THR A 16 -1.35 -2.66 -10.30
C THR A 16 -0.59 -3.23 -9.11
N LEU A 17 -0.93 -2.82 -7.88
CA LEU A 17 -0.20 -3.22 -6.68
C LEU A 17 -0.06 -4.74 -6.50
N PRO A 18 -1.08 -5.58 -6.76
CA PRO A 18 -0.93 -7.03 -6.65
C PRO A 18 0.19 -7.62 -7.51
N GLU A 19 0.55 -6.98 -8.64
CA GLU A 19 1.64 -7.42 -9.51
C GLU A 19 3.03 -7.19 -8.90
N TYR A 20 3.13 -6.38 -7.84
CA TYR A 20 4.36 -6.04 -7.13
C TYR A 20 4.49 -6.77 -5.79
N LEU A 21 3.48 -7.52 -5.37
CA LEU A 21 3.51 -8.28 -4.11
C LEU A 21 4.01 -9.71 -4.36
N ASN A 22 4.23 -10.45 -3.27
CA ASN A 22 4.51 -11.88 -3.38
C ASN A 22 3.30 -12.60 -3.99
N GLU A 23 3.53 -13.68 -4.75
CA GLU A 23 2.53 -14.33 -5.62
C GLU A 23 1.19 -14.66 -4.95
N THR A 24 1.19 -14.94 -3.65
CA THR A 24 -0.01 -15.31 -2.90
C THR A 24 -0.67 -14.12 -2.19
N ASP A 25 0.08 -13.05 -1.93
CA ASP A 25 -0.39 -11.90 -1.16
C ASP A 25 -1.54 -11.19 -1.88
N GLN A 26 -2.44 -10.59 -1.11
CA GLN A 26 -3.59 -9.86 -1.63
C GLN A 26 -3.56 -8.42 -1.12
N ALA A 27 -4.03 -7.48 -1.94
CA ALA A 27 -4.16 -6.09 -1.53
C ALA A 27 -5.54 -5.51 -1.81
N LYS A 28 -6.01 -4.68 -0.88
CA LYS A 28 -7.17 -3.80 -1.05
C LYS A 28 -6.70 -2.36 -0.91
N VAL A 29 -7.10 -1.53 -1.87
CA VAL A 29 -6.74 -0.12 -1.92
C VAL A 29 -8.01 0.71 -1.84
N MET A 30 -8.03 1.65 -0.91
CA MET A 30 -9.20 2.47 -0.60
C MET A 30 -8.79 3.93 -0.45
N GLN A 31 -9.72 4.84 -0.72
CA GLN A 31 -9.55 6.23 -0.31
C GLN A 31 -9.81 6.34 1.20
N ASP A 32 -9.00 7.14 1.90
CA ASP A 32 -9.27 7.47 3.29
C ASP A 32 -10.51 8.38 3.41
N ALA A 33 -11.45 7.99 4.28
CA ALA A 33 -12.71 8.71 4.45
C ALA A 33 -12.54 10.08 5.14
N SER A 34 -11.50 10.25 5.94
CA SER A 34 -11.20 11.47 6.70
C SER A 34 -10.27 12.42 5.93
N ASN A 35 -9.48 11.90 4.97
CA ASN A 35 -8.58 12.68 4.14
C ASN A 35 -8.55 12.18 2.70
N SER A 36 -9.18 12.92 1.80
CA SER A 36 -9.30 12.53 0.39
C SER A 36 -7.98 12.40 -0.36
N LYS A 37 -6.85 12.89 0.19
CA LYS A 37 -5.51 12.77 -0.38
C LYS A 37 -4.77 11.49 0.07
N LEU A 38 -5.26 10.81 1.10
CA LEU A 38 -4.65 9.58 1.59
C LEU A 38 -5.26 8.37 0.89
N ILE A 39 -4.38 7.46 0.51
CA ILE A 39 -4.70 6.13 0.01
C ILE A 39 -4.41 5.15 1.13
N ARG A 40 -5.38 4.35 1.53
CA ARG A 40 -5.20 3.23 2.45
C ARG A 40 -4.92 1.96 1.67
N ILE A 41 -3.92 1.22 2.09
CA ILE A 41 -3.54 -0.06 1.50
C ILE A 41 -3.58 -1.10 2.61
N HIS A 42 -4.48 -2.06 2.47
CA HIS A 42 -4.53 -3.28 3.28
C HIS A 42 -3.87 -4.41 2.51
N ILE A 43 -2.91 -5.10 3.12
CA ILE A 43 -2.24 -6.27 2.53
C ILE A 43 -2.47 -7.48 3.42
N ASP A 44 -3.05 -8.53 2.86
CA ASP A 44 -3.13 -9.86 3.46
C ASP A 44 -1.92 -10.69 2.99
N SER A 45 -1.04 -11.06 3.93
CA SER A 45 0.08 -11.94 3.62
C SER A 45 -0.42 -13.39 3.57
N ALA A 46 -0.45 -13.95 2.36
CA ALA A 46 -1.01 -15.28 2.17
C ALA A 46 0.07 -16.34 2.40
N GLY A 47 0.18 -16.81 3.64
CA GLY A 47 1.07 -17.89 4.03
C GLY A 47 1.49 -17.81 5.50
N ARG A 48 1.65 -19.00 6.12
CA ARG A 48 2.17 -19.39 7.46
C ARG A 48 1.87 -18.57 8.72
N SER A 49 1.43 -17.32 8.65
CA SER A 49 1.39 -16.43 9.80
C SER A 49 0.14 -15.56 9.94
N PHE A 50 -0.79 -15.63 8.97
CA PHE A 50 -2.08 -14.89 9.02
C PHE A 50 -1.91 -13.40 9.31
N TYR A 51 -0.79 -12.82 8.84
CA TYR A 51 -0.52 -11.40 9.02
C TYR A 51 -1.31 -10.58 8.01
N SER A 52 -1.85 -9.46 8.47
CA SER A 52 -2.30 -8.39 7.58
C SER A 52 -1.71 -7.05 8.02
N PHE A 53 -1.47 -6.17 7.05
CA PHE A 53 -0.78 -4.90 7.27
C PHE A 53 -1.58 -3.75 6.68
N GLU A 54 -1.64 -2.64 7.39
CA GLU A 54 -2.25 -1.40 6.93
C GLU A 54 -1.19 -0.33 6.72
N PHE A 55 -1.25 0.33 5.56
CA PHE A 55 -0.39 1.44 5.20
C PHE A 55 -1.22 2.64 4.73
N ASN A 56 -0.74 3.83 5.05
CA ASN A 56 -1.21 5.06 4.43
C ASN A 56 -0.19 5.53 3.39
N VAL A 57 -0.68 5.92 2.22
CA VAL A 57 0.13 6.45 1.14
C VAL A 57 -0.36 7.85 0.79
N MET A 58 0.58 8.79 0.69
CA MET A 58 0.32 10.18 0.30
C MET A 58 1.30 10.60 -0.78
N TYR A 59 0.80 11.12 -1.89
CA TYR A 59 1.66 11.75 -2.90
C TYR A 59 2.21 13.08 -2.37
N LEU A 60 3.53 13.18 -2.29
CA LEU A 60 4.24 14.42 -1.96
C LEU A 60 4.33 15.33 -3.17
N ASP A 61 4.56 14.72 -4.34
CA ASP A 61 4.46 15.34 -5.66
C ASP A 61 4.03 14.29 -6.71
N SER A 62 4.26 14.56 -7.99
CA SER A 62 3.89 13.60 -9.05
C SER A 62 4.78 12.36 -9.14
N ARG A 63 5.89 12.32 -8.41
CA ARG A 63 6.96 11.32 -8.48
C ARG A 63 7.30 10.66 -7.14
N GLU A 64 6.88 11.26 -6.05
CA GLU A 64 7.22 10.80 -4.72
C GLU A 64 5.95 10.55 -3.89
N VAL A 65 5.94 9.41 -3.20
CA VAL A 65 4.92 9.08 -2.21
C VAL A 65 5.60 8.93 -0.86
N ASN A 66 4.93 9.39 0.20
CA ASN A 66 5.21 8.94 1.54
C ASN A 66 4.40 7.68 1.83
N VAL A 67 5.01 6.70 2.50
CA VAL A 67 4.36 5.43 2.88
C VAL A 67 4.52 5.26 4.39
N ASP A 68 3.41 5.38 5.11
CA ASP A 68 3.38 5.29 6.56
C ASP A 68 2.73 3.97 6.99
N PHE A 69 3.50 3.08 7.61
CA PHE A 69 2.95 1.91 8.30
C PHE A 69 2.01 2.35 9.42
N GLN A 70 0.84 1.70 9.51
CA GLN A 70 -0.16 2.02 10.52
C GLN A 70 -0.25 0.94 11.60
N ILE A 71 -0.45 -0.31 11.19
CA ILE A 71 -0.74 -1.41 12.10
C ILE A 71 -0.57 -2.76 11.41
N ALA A 72 -0.16 -3.76 12.19
CA ALA A 72 -0.14 -5.16 11.79
C ALA A 72 -1.17 -5.94 12.61
N TYR A 73 -1.76 -6.96 11.99
CA TYR A 73 -2.70 -7.86 12.65
C TYR A 73 -2.26 -9.31 12.46
N VAL A 74 -2.61 -10.18 13.41
CA VAL A 74 -2.64 -11.64 13.26
C VAL A 74 -4.03 -12.11 13.62
N ASP A 75 -4.67 -12.90 12.75
CA ASP A 75 -6.01 -13.42 13.04
C ASP A 75 -6.97 -12.30 13.48
N HIS A 76 -6.93 -11.18 12.74
CA HIS A 76 -7.71 -9.95 12.98
C HIS A 76 -7.42 -9.21 14.29
N LYS A 77 -6.36 -9.57 15.03
CA LYS A 77 -5.96 -8.89 16.26
C LYS A 77 -4.71 -8.06 16.04
N PRO A 78 -4.67 -6.79 16.49
CA PRO A 78 -3.45 -6.00 16.49
C PRO A 78 -2.31 -6.73 17.18
N VAL A 79 -1.11 -6.64 16.62
CA VAL A 79 0.11 -7.22 17.20
C VAL A 79 1.21 -6.19 17.30
N ASP A 80 2.16 -6.43 18.21
CA ASP A 80 3.38 -5.63 18.32
C ASP A 80 4.29 -5.88 17.11
N GLU A 81 4.52 -4.84 16.34
CA GLU A 81 5.31 -4.86 15.11
C GLU A 81 6.82 -4.89 15.34
N GLN A 82 7.31 -4.75 16.58
CA GLN A 82 8.74 -4.58 16.87
C GLN A 82 9.59 -5.84 16.69
N THR A 83 8.97 -6.99 16.43
CA THR A 83 9.74 -8.21 16.13
C THR A 83 10.53 -8.03 14.84
N GLU A 84 11.75 -8.59 14.79
CA GLU A 84 12.63 -8.50 13.61
C GLU A 84 11.92 -8.98 12.33
N GLN A 85 11.20 -10.11 12.42
CA GLN A 85 10.43 -10.66 11.30
C GLN A 85 9.35 -9.69 10.79
N LEU A 86 8.58 -9.05 11.68
CA LEU A 86 7.56 -8.08 11.26
C LEU A 86 8.19 -6.84 10.64
N GLN A 87 9.31 -6.37 11.18
CA GLN A 87 10.04 -5.23 10.62
C GLN A 87 10.59 -5.52 9.22
N GLU A 88 11.06 -6.75 8.97
CA GLU A 88 11.48 -7.17 7.63
C GLU A 88 10.32 -7.18 6.64
N LEU A 89 9.17 -7.76 7.02
CA LEU A 89 7.97 -7.76 6.19
C LEU A 89 7.46 -6.34 5.91
N ILE A 90 7.44 -5.47 6.92
CA ILE A 90 7.03 -4.07 6.76
C ILE A 90 7.95 -3.36 5.76
N LYS A 91 9.27 -3.52 5.89
CA LYS A 91 10.24 -2.91 4.95
C LYS A 91 10.04 -3.43 3.53
N ASP A 92 9.77 -4.72 3.38
CA ASP A 92 9.52 -5.35 2.09
C ASP A 92 8.25 -4.78 1.42
N TYR A 93 7.15 -4.69 2.17
CA TYR A 93 5.91 -4.09 1.65
C TYR A 93 6.06 -2.60 1.35
N VAL A 94 6.78 -1.82 2.17
CA VAL A 94 7.09 -0.42 1.86
C VAL A 94 7.83 -0.31 0.52
N ARG A 95 8.82 -1.17 0.28
CA ARG A 95 9.55 -1.23 -1.00
C ARG A 95 8.60 -1.54 -2.17
N HIS A 96 7.76 -2.56 -2.06
CA HIS A 96 6.78 -2.91 -3.10
C HIS A 96 5.79 -1.79 -3.39
N ILE A 97 5.31 -1.08 -2.36
CA ILE A 97 4.42 0.08 -2.51
C ILE A 97 5.14 1.19 -3.29
N HIS A 98 6.41 1.49 -2.98
CA HIS A 98 7.18 2.49 -3.73
C HIS A 98 7.43 2.07 -5.19
N GLU A 99 7.74 0.80 -5.45
CA GLU A 99 7.93 0.28 -6.81
C GLU A 99 6.65 0.38 -7.64
N CYS A 100 5.50 0.03 -7.06
CA CYS A 100 4.19 0.22 -7.67
C CYS A 100 3.90 1.71 -7.94
N ALA A 101 4.16 2.59 -6.97
CA ALA A 101 3.99 4.03 -7.14
C ALA A 101 4.81 4.57 -8.32
N GLN A 102 6.07 4.14 -8.45
CA GLN A 102 6.95 4.52 -9.57
C GLN A 102 6.43 4.03 -10.92
N ALA A 103 5.87 2.83 -10.99
CA ALA A 103 5.28 2.31 -12.20
C ALA A 103 4.02 3.08 -12.64
N LEU A 104 3.18 3.47 -11.67
CA LEU A 104 1.97 4.24 -11.91
C LEU A 104 2.24 5.64 -12.46
N GLN A 105 3.40 6.25 -12.17
CA GLN A 105 3.79 7.57 -12.71
C GLN A 105 3.73 7.62 -14.24
N LYS A 106 4.03 6.50 -14.90
CA LYS A 106 4.02 6.42 -16.38
C LYS A 106 2.62 6.65 -16.94
N PHE A 107 1.57 6.35 -16.18
CA PHE A 107 0.18 6.46 -16.59
C PHE A 107 -0.48 7.79 -16.14
N THR A 108 0.07 8.45 -15.13
CA THR A 108 -0.53 9.68 -14.55
C THR A 108 0.04 10.98 -15.13
N HIS A 109 1.00 10.90 -16.06
CA HIS A 109 1.62 12.03 -16.76
C HIS A 109 1.35 12.06 -18.28
N SER A 110 0.44 11.21 -18.79
CA SER A 110 0.04 11.22 -20.20
C SER A 110 -0.95 12.32 -20.54
#